data_AF-A0AAJ2NTM0-F1
#
_entry.id   AF-A0AAJ2NTM0-F1
#
_cell.length_a   1.000
_cell.length_b   1.000
_cell.length_c   1.000
_cell.angle_alpha   90.00
_cell.angle_beta   90.00
_cell.angle_gamma   90.00
#
_symmetry.space_group_name_H-M   'P 1'
#
loop_
_entity.id
_entity.type
_entity.pdbx_description
1 polymer ?
#
loop_
_entity_poly.entity_id
_entity_poly.type
_entity_poly.pdbx_seq_one_letter_code
_entity_poly.pdbx_strand_id
1 'polypeptide(L)'
;ELSADISPLEAGIGFAVKLNKEAEFLGKEALAKQKENGIPRKIAGIEMMERGIPRHGYQVYKGEELIGEVTTGTQSPTLKKNIGLAL
;
A
#
# COMPACT_ATOMS: atom_id res chain seq x y z
N GLU A 1 -0.80 5.20 -4.13
CA GLU A 1 -1.24 4.22 -3.10
C GLU A 1 -2.45 3.41 -3.56
N LEU A 2 -3.36 3.99 -4.35
CA LEU A 2 -4.49 3.31 -4.98
C LEU A 2 -4.38 3.48 -6.50
N SER A 3 -4.63 2.43 -7.26
CA SER A 3 -4.65 2.42 -8.73
C SER A 3 -5.62 1.34 -9.22
N ALA A 4 -5.72 1.13 -10.54
CA ALA A 4 -6.52 0.04 -11.11
C ALA A 4 -6.05 -1.36 -10.64
N ASP A 5 -4.77 -1.49 -10.27
CA ASP A 5 -4.12 -2.76 -9.89
C ASP A 5 -3.92 -2.92 -8.37
N ILE A 6 -4.44 -1.98 -7.57
CA ILE A 6 -4.31 -1.97 -6.11
C ILE A 6 -5.69 -1.92 -5.49
N SER A 7 -6.07 -2.95 -4.74
CA SER A 7 -7.35 -2.96 -4.05
C SER A 7 -7.36 -2.01 -2.84
N PRO A 8 -8.54 -1.52 -2.42
CA PRO A 8 -8.70 -0.78 -1.17
C PRO A 8 -8.18 -1.51 0.07
N LEU A 9 -8.18 -2.85 0.06
CA LEU A 9 -7.67 -3.64 1.19
C LEU A 9 -6.13 -3.65 1.22
N GLU A 10 -5.49 -3.78 0.06
CA GLU A 10 -4.03 -3.68 -0.10
C GLU A 10 -3.52 -2.28 0.29
N ALA A 11 -4.26 -1.24 -0.11
CA ALA A 11 -3.96 0.17 0.20
C ALA A 11 -4.28 0.58 1.66
N GLY A 12 -4.70 -0.35 2.53
CA GLY A 12 -4.97 -0.07 3.94
C GLY A 12 -6.23 0.76 4.22
N ILE A 13 -7.07 1.03 3.20
CA ILE A 13 -8.31 1.81 3.32
C ILE A 13 -9.55 0.93 3.45
N GLY A 14 -9.39 -0.30 3.93
CA GLY A 14 -10.48 -1.25 4.13
C GLY A 14 -11.61 -0.76 5.05
N PHE A 15 -11.36 0.26 5.89
CA PHE A 15 -12.40 0.91 6.69
C PHE A 15 -13.54 1.51 5.85
N ALA A 16 -13.25 1.90 4.59
CA ALA A 16 -14.21 2.44 3.64
C ALA A 16 -15.02 1.34 2.91
N VAL A 17 -14.59 0.07 2.99
CA VAL A 17 -15.26 -1.05 2.30
C VAL A 17 -16.27 -1.73 3.23
N LYS A 18 -17.57 -1.50 2.98
CA LYS A 18 -18.66 -2.05 3.81
C LYS A 18 -19.16 -3.39 3.24
N LEU A 19 -18.37 -4.45 3.44
CA LEU A 19 -18.70 -5.79 2.93
C LEU A 19 -20.01 -6.36 3.49
N ASN A 20 -20.40 -5.97 4.71
CA ASN A 20 -21.64 -6.41 5.35
C ASN A 20 -22.88 -5.63 4.90
N LYS A 21 -22.73 -4.66 3.98
CA LYS A 21 -23.89 -3.93 3.43
C LYS A 21 -24.73 -4.89 2.60
N GLU A 22 -26.05 -4.92 2.84
CA GLU A 22 -26.98 -5.77 2.09
C GLU A 22 -26.91 -5.49 0.59
N ALA A 23 -26.92 -4.21 0.22
CA ALA A 23 -26.83 -3.81 -1.19
C ALA A 23 -25.54 -4.29 -1.85
N GLU A 24 -25.67 -4.78 -3.08
CA GLU A 24 -24.54 -5.10 -3.95
C GLU A 24 -23.80 -3.84 -4.40
N PHE A 25 -22.49 -3.97 -4.62
CA PHE A 25 -21.65 -2.93 -5.20
C PHE A 25 -20.54 -3.55 -6.03
N LEU A 26 -20.04 -2.80 -7.00
CA LEU A 26 -18.97 -3.26 -7.90
C LEU A 26 -17.73 -3.65 -7.09
N GLY A 27 -17.28 -4.90 -7.27
CA GLY A 27 -16.11 -5.44 -6.57
C GLY A 27 -16.40 -6.05 -5.19
N LYS A 28 -17.65 -6.07 -4.70
CA LYS A 28 -18.01 -6.65 -3.38
C LYS A 28 -17.52 -8.09 -3.22
N GLU A 29 -17.82 -8.96 -4.20
CA GLU A 29 -17.41 -10.37 -4.16
C GLU A 29 -15.88 -10.52 -4.17
N ALA A 30 -15.18 -9.78 -5.03
CA ALA A 30 -13.72 -9.82 -5.12
C ALA A 30 -13.05 -9.37 -3.82
N LEU A 31 -13.55 -8.29 -3.21
CA LEU A 31 -13.04 -7.77 -1.93
C LEU A 31 -13.40 -8.68 -0.76
N ALA A 32 -14.56 -9.36 -0.79
CA ALA A 32 -14.91 -10.38 0.19
C ALA A 32 -13.92 -11.55 0.15
N LYS A 33 -13.60 -12.07 -1.04
CA LYS A 33 -12.60 -13.12 -1.24
C LYS A 33 -11.21 -12.70 -0.76
N GLN A 34 -10.77 -11.47 -1.04
CA GLN A 34 -9.50 -10.94 -0.51
C GLN A 34 -9.49 -10.87 1.02
N LYS A 35 -10.62 -10.52 1.64
CA LYS A 35 -10.72 -10.46 3.10
C LYS A 35 -10.69 -11.86 3.74
N GLU A 36 -11.29 -12.85 3.09
CA GLU A 36 -11.31 -14.24 3.55
C GLU A 36 -9.97 -14.94 3.37
N ASN A 37 -9.37 -14.82 2.17
CA ASN A 37 -8.14 -15.54 1.81
C ASN A 37 -6.85 -14.80 2.18
N GLY A 38 -6.96 -13.53 2.60
CA GLY A 38 -5.82 -12.65 2.81
C GLY A 38 -5.46 -11.83 1.56
N ILE A 39 -4.80 -10.70 1.81
CA ILE A 39 -4.28 -9.81 0.75
C ILE A 39 -2.87 -10.26 0.34
N PRO A 40 -2.54 -10.24 -0.96
CA PRO A 40 -1.24 -10.70 -1.45
C PRO A 40 -0.09 -9.75 -1.08
N ARG A 41 -0.41 -8.47 -0.85
CA ARG A 41 0.52 -7.41 -0.46
C ARG A 41 -0.21 -6.37 0.38
N LYS A 42 0.55 -5.54 1.11
CA LYS A 42 -0.01 -4.56 2.04
C LYS A 42 0.85 -3.32 2.08
N ILE A 43 0.21 -2.16 2.03
CA ILE A 43 0.91 -0.89 2.12
C ILE A 43 1.66 -0.76 3.46
N ALA A 44 2.89 -0.28 3.39
CA ALA A 44 3.76 -0.06 4.54
C ALA A 44 4.40 1.32 4.48
N GLY A 45 4.61 1.92 5.66
CA GLY A 45 5.47 3.09 5.80
C GLY A 45 6.93 2.67 5.85
N ILE A 46 7.79 3.38 5.11
CA ILE A 46 9.23 3.18 5.10
C ILE A 46 9.96 4.46 5.55
N GLU A 47 11.08 4.28 6.24
CA GLU A 47 12.00 5.35 6.63
C GLU A 47 13.38 5.01 6.07
N MET A 48 14.03 5.98 5.43
CA MET A 48 15.38 5.78 4.93
C MET A 48 16.39 5.85 6.08
N MET A 49 17.24 4.85 6.20
CA MET A 49 18.33 4.84 7.19
C MET A 49 19.48 5.78 6.81
N GLU A 50 19.70 5.96 5.51
CA GLU A 50 20.77 6.77 4.95
C GLU A 50 20.25 7.98 4.16
N ARG A 51 21.17 8.76 3.59
CA ARG A 51 20.80 9.89 2.74
C ARG A 51 20.19 9.40 1.43
N GLY A 52 18.95 9.78 1.21
CA GLY A 52 18.20 9.54 -0.02
C GLY A 52 16.73 9.83 0.22
N ILE A 53 16.06 10.48 -0.72
CA ILE A 53 14.61 10.71 -0.65
C ILE A 53 13.97 9.61 -1.51
N PRO A 54 13.14 8.72 -0.95
CA PRO A 54 12.43 7.73 -1.76
C PRO A 54 11.47 8.47 -2.68
N ARG A 55 11.29 7.98 -3.91
CA ARG A 55 10.39 8.58 -4.91
C ARG A 55 9.51 7.51 -5.52
N HIS A 56 8.36 7.93 -6.04
CA HIS A 56 7.42 7.07 -6.76
C HIS A 56 8.13 6.24 -7.84
N GLY A 57 7.79 4.96 -7.94
CA GLY A 57 8.34 4.03 -8.94
C GLY A 57 9.65 3.37 -8.53
N TYR A 58 10.23 3.72 -7.37
CA TYR A 58 11.46 3.06 -6.91
C TYR A 58 11.17 1.65 -6.42
N GLN A 59 11.94 0.69 -6.93
CA GLN A 59 11.85 -0.70 -6.52
C GLN A 59 12.31 -0.88 -5.07
N VAL A 60 11.63 -1.75 -4.32
CA VAL A 60 11.95 -2.10 -2.94
C VAL A 60 12.47 -3.53 -2.88
N TYR A 61 13.64 -3.71 -2.30
CA TYR A 61 14.33 -5.00 -2.26
C TYR A 61 14.57 -5.50 -0.84
N LYS A 62 14.53 -6.82 -0.68
CA LYS A 62 15.04 -7.53 0.49
C LYS A 62 16.22 -8.41 0.05
N GLY A 63 17.43 -7.91 0.20
CA GLY A 63 18.60 -8.51 -0.45
C GLY A 63 18.49 -8.33 -1.97
N GLU A 64 18.48 -9.43 -2.72
CA GLU A 64 18.30 -9.43 -4.18
C GLU A 64 16.83 -9.62 -4.61
N GLU A 65 15.94 -9.93 -3.66
CA GLU A 65 14.52 -10.17 -3.94
C GLU A 65 13.76 -8.85 -4.07
N LEU A 66 13.13 -8.64 -5.23
CA LEU A 66 12.20 -7.53 -5.43
C LEU A 66 10.90 -7.81 -4.69
N ILE A 67 10.58 -7.00 -3.68
CA ILE A 67 9.43 -7.21 -2.79
C ILE A 67 8.34 -6.14 -2.93
N GLY A 68 8.53 -5.12 -3.75
CA GLY A 68 7.53 -4.09 -3.96
C GLY A 68 8.05 -2.83 -4.64
N GLU A 69 7.26 -1.77 -4.54
CA GLU A 69 7.55 -0.46 -5.13
C GLU A 69 7.14 0.68 -4.20
N VAL A 70 7.92 1.75 -4.19
CA VAL A 70 7.58 3.00 -3.51
C VAL A 70 6.42 3.67 -4.25
N THR A 71 5.29 3.85 -3.57
CA THR A 71 4.12 4.53 -4.12
C THR A 71 4.25 6.04 -4.00
N THR A 72 4.69 6.55 -2.85
CA THR A 72 4.96 7.98 -2.62
C THR A 72 6.14 8.11 -1.66
N GLY A 73 6.99 9.11 -1.87
CA GLY A 73 8.07 9.40 -0.93
C GLY A 73 8.48 10.85 -0.95
N THR A 74 8.82 11.38 0.22
CA THR A 74 9.20 12.79 0.42
C THR A 74 9.95 12.99 1.74
N GLN A 75 10.48 14.19 1.95
CA GLN A 75 10.93 14.63 3.26
C GLN A 75 9.70 14.97 4.12
N SER A 76 9.63 14.43 5.34
CA SER A 76 8.66 14.85 6.36
C SER A 76 9.18 16.06 7.14
N PRO A 77 8.58 17.26 7.04
CA PRO A 77 9.04 18.42 7.80
C PRO A 77 8.88 18.25 9.32
N THR A 78 7.81 17.58 9.74
CA THR A 78 7.50 17.32 11.15
C THR A 78 8.50 16.36 11.78
N LEU A 79 8.77 15.24 11.10
CA LEU A 79 9.68 14.22 11.62
C LEU A 79 11.15 14.51 11.32
N LYS A 80 11.42 15.45 10.40
CA LYS A 80 12.75 15.75 9.84
C LYS A 80 13.45 14.50 9.28
N LYS A 81 12.66 13.60 8.70
CA LYS A 81 13.10 12.30 8.17
C LYS A 81 12.67 12.14 6.72
N ASN A 82 13.41 11.34 5.95
CA ASN A 82 13.02 10.92 4.62
C ASN A 82 12.16 9.66 4.74
N ILE A 83 10.89 9.78 4.38
CA ILE A 83 9.90 8.72 4.55
C ILE A 83 9.15 8.47 3.24
N GLY A 84 8.54 7.30 3.15
CA GLY A 84 7.67 6.96 2.03
C GLY A 84 6.63 5.92 2.40
N LEU A 85 5.79 5.63 1.42
CA LEU A 85 4.89 4.51 1.40
C LEU A 85 5.35 3.55 0.31
N ALA A 86 5.26 2.26 0.59
CA ALA A 86 5.59 1.20 -0.35
C ALA A 86 4.52 0.11 -0.30
N LEU A 87 4.35 -0.57 -1.43
CA LEU A 87 3.39 -1.66 -1.61
C LEU A 87 4.01 -2.84 -2.34
#